data_AF-A0A133ZB95-F1
#
_entry.id   AF-A0A133ZB95-F1
#
_cell.length_a   1.000
_cell.length_b   1.000
_cell.length_c   1.000
_cell.angle_alpha   90.00
_cell.angle_beta   90.00
_cell.angle_gamma   90.00
#
_symmetry.space_group_name_H-M   'P 1'
#
loop_
_entity.id
_entity.type
_entity.pdbx_description
1 polymer ?
#
loop_
_entity_poly.entity_id
_entity_poly.type
_entity_poly.pdbx_seq_one_letter_code
_entity_poly.pdbx_strand_id
1 'polypeptide(L)'
;MDKETQEFLEENFDILGMALGTQLSNEFSEMKTEIGALRTQVKQLSNELELVRAFTRESVDKQVSEYFAARQLSFLATLERVIVEDLSLIRFGDGEFRLMLEPDFRLGFQSNSWELAGQLSEAFEFACSDPRVMMALPHFSTHAHWRNVWERIWYNLKPRLLELDEFGDAHVSRPTFFQEFGEEAVKTWRRVWESKRVSVVTGKGSRFKLQDALFDNCSSVDMIYSTPTEAVDDVDRLIAECVKNVEERDTELFLLSLGPAGTLLSAELVKAGYRALDIGHISNSYSVSFEGGEWPERTPLVSAELT
;
A
#
# COMPACT_ATOMS: atom_id res chain seq x y z
N MET A 1 -42.85 32.71 -39.07
CA MET A 1 -41.43 32.77 -39.48
C MET A 1 -41.36 32.08 -40.82
N ASP A 2 -40.84 32.72 -41.86
CA ASP A 2 -40.67 32.02 -43.15
C ASP A 2 -39.50 31.03 -43.04
N LYS A 3 -39.45 30.09 -44.00
CA LYS A 3 -38.50 28.97 -43.99
C LYS A 3 -37.05 29.44 -44.13
N GLU A 4 -36.79 30.51 -44.88
CA GLU A 4 -35.46 31.10 -45.04
C GLU A 4 -34.96 31.74 -43.74
N THR A 5 -35.86 32.39 -42.99
CA THR A 5 -35.53 32.98 -41.69
C THR A 5 -35.19 31.91 -40.66
N GLN A 6 -35.82 30.73 -40.76
CA GLN A 6 -35.60 29.61 -39.87
C GLN A 6 -34.28 28.87 -40.19
N GLU A 7 -33.98 28.63 -41.48
CA GLU A 7 -32.69 28.09 -41.93
C GLU A 7 -31.53 29.04 -41.60
N PHE A 8 -31.71 30.35 -41.77
CA PHE A 8 -30.71 31.35 -41.40
C PHE A 8 -30.43 31.39 -39.89
N LEU A 9 -31.45 31.21 -39.05
CA LEU A 9 -31.27 31.16 -37.60
C LEU A 9 -30.59 29.86 -37.15
N GLU A 10 -30.90 28.72 -37.78
CA GLU A 10 -30.25 27.42 -37.50
C GLU A 10 -28.77 27.43 -37.93
N GLU A 11 -28.45 27.90 -39.14
CA GLU A 11 -27.06 28.03 -39.59
C GLU A 11 -26.24 28.95 -38.69
N ASN A 12 -26.80 30.10 -38.27
CA ASN A 12 -26.10 30.99 -37.36
C ASN A 12 -25.93 30.39 -35.96
N PHE A 13 -26.88 29.59 -35.47
CA PHE A 13 -26.74 28.88 -34.20
C PHE A 13 -25.64 27.81 -34.26
N ASP A 14 -25.56 27.06 -35.35
CA ASP A 14 -24.51 26.05 -35.57
C ASP A 14 -23.13 26.68 -35.70
N ILE A 15 -23.00 27.80 -36.44
CA ILE A 15 -21.76 28.56 -36.55
C ILE A 15 -21.33 29.09 -35.17
N LEU A 16 -22.28 29.63 -34.38
CA LEU A 16 -21.99 30.12 -33.03
C LEU A 16 -21.57 28.98 -32.10
N GLY A 17 -22.22 27.82 -32.20
CA GLY A 17 -21.89 26.61 -31.44
C GLY A 17 -20.51 26.04 -31.78
N MET A 18 -20.15 25.99 -33.07
CA MET A 18 -18.81 25.59 -33.51
C MET A 18 -17.74 26.58 -33.07
N ALA A 19 -18.02 27.88 -33.15
CA ALA A 19 -17.09 28.92 -32.70
C ALA A 19 -16.85 28.84 -31.18
N LEU A 20 -17.91 28.66 -30.39
CA LEU A 20 -17.83 28.49 -28.93
C LEU A 20 -17.10 27.20 -28.56
N GLY A 21 -17.38 26.09 -29.25
CA GLY A 21 -16.70 24.81 -29.03
C GLY A 21 -15.21 24.87 -29.36
N THR A 22 -14.84 25.58 -30.43
CA THR A 22 -13.44 25.81 -30.81
C THR A 22 -12.73 26.68 -29.77
N GLN A 23 -13.39 27.75 -29.31
CA GLN A 23 -12.84 28.64 -28.29
C GLN A 23 -12.60 27.89 -26.96
N LEU A 24 -13.60 27.13 -26.48
CA LEU A 24 -13.46 26.29 -25.29
C LEU A 24 -12.33 25.26 -25.45
N SER A 25 -12.23 24.60 -26.61
CA SER A 25 -11.15 23.63 -26.88
C SER A 25 -9.76 24.29 -26.84
N ASN A 26 -9.64 25.52 -27.35
CA ASN A 26 -8.40 26.27 -27.29
C ASN A 26 -8.04 26.66 -25.85
N GLU A 27 -9.00 27.19 -25.09
CA GLU A 27 -8.82 27.53 -23.66
C GLU A 27 -8.45 26.28 -22.83
N PHE A 28 -9.09 25.13 -23.07
CA PHE A 28 -8.71 23.86 -22.43
C PHE A 28 -7.30 23.40 -22.81
N SER A 29 -6.89 23.59 -24.06
CA SER A 29 -5.55 23.25 -24.52
C SER A 29 -4.50 24.14 -23.85
N GLU A 30 -4.73 25.45 -23.80
CA GLU A 30 -3.87 26.42 -23.12
C GLU A 30 -3.74 26.10 -21.63
N MET A 31 -4.86 25.83 -20.96
CA MET A 31 -4.87 25.46 -19.55
C MET A 31 -4.13 24.14 -19.29
N LYS A 32 -4.23 23.14 -20.19
CA LYS A 32 -3.41 21.91 -20.09
C LYS A 32 -1.92 22.22 -20.21
N THR A 33 -1.54 23.10 -21.11
CA THR A 33 -0.13 23.52 -21.27
C THR A 33 0.37 24.26 -20.03
N GLU A 34 -0.41 25.20 -19.49
CA GLU A 34 -0.08 25.91 -18.25
C GLU A 34 0.05 24.98 -17.05
N ILE A 35 -0.90 24.03 -16.88
CA ILE A 35 -0.82 23.01 -15.83
C ILE A 35 0.44 22.15 -16.00
N GLY A 36 0.80 21.78 -17.23
CA GLY A 36 2.04 21.05 -17.51
C GLY A 36 3.30 21.85 -17.13
N ALA A 37 3.32 23.15 -17.43
CA ALA A 37 4.41 24.04 -17.07
C ALA A 37 4.52 24.23 -15.54
N LEU A 38 3.39 24.43 -14.87
CA LEU A 38 3.32 24.52 -13.40
C LEU A 38 3.81 23.24 -12.73
N ARG A 39 3.39 22.06 -13.21
CA ARG A 39 3.91 20.78 -12.71
C ARG A 39 5.43 20.68 -12.84
N THR A 40 5.97 21.15 -13.97
CA THR A 40 7.42 21.16 -14.21
C THR A 40 8.13 22.10 -13.23
N GLN A 41 7.60 23.31 -13.02
CA GLN A 41 8.15 24.26 -12.06
C GLN A 41 8.09 23.75 -10.62
N VAL A 42 6.96 23.17 -10.21
CA VAL A 42 6.81 22.55 -8.88
C VAL A 42 7.86 21.45 -8.71
N LYS A 43 8.06 20.60 -9.71
CA LYS A 43 9.10 19.56 -9.68
C LYS A 43 10.51 20.15 -9.56
N GLN A 44 10.79 21.24 -10.27
CA GLN A 44 12.08 21.92 -10.20
C GLN A 44 12.33 22.52 -8.81
N LEU A 45 11.32 23.17 -8.25
CA LEU A 45 11.34 23.72 -6.90
C LEU A 45 11.51 22.62 -5.84
N SER A 46 10.84 21.47 -6.01
CA SER A 46 11.03 20.30 -5.16
C SER A 46 12.46 19.79 -5.21
N ASN A 47 13.08 19.70 -6.39
CA ASN A 47 14.48 19.29 -6.54
C ASN A 47 15.46 20.29 -5.88
N GLU A 48 15.21 21.60 -6.02
CA GLU A 48 16.02 22.63 -5.36
C GLU A 48 15.87 22.57 -3.84
N LEU A 49 14.65 22.34 -3.35
CA LEU A 49 14.39 22.12 -1.93
C LEU A 49 15.12 20.87 -1.41
N GLU A 50 15.22 19.80 -2.20
CA GLU A 50 16.04 18.63 -1.86
C GLU A 50 17.52 18.98 -1.72
N LEU A 51 18.08 19.79 -2.64
CA LEU A 51 19.47 20.26 -2.53
C LEU A 51 19.70 21.11 -1.28
N VAL A 52 18.75 21.99 -0.94
CA VAL A 52 18.81 22.80 0.28
C VAL A 52 18.66 21.93 1.53
N ARG A 53 17.77 20.92 1.52
CA ARG A 53 17.60 19.95 2.60
C ARG A 53 18.87 19.14 2.84
N ALA A 54 19.56 18.73 1.77
CA ALA A 54 20.85 18.05 1.85
C ALA A 54 21.95 18.92 2.51
N PHE A 55 21.82 20.25 2.43
CA PHE A 55 22.81 21.20 2.95
C PHE A 55 22.55 21.71 4.38
N THR A 56 21.30 21.63 4.89
CA THR A 56 20.87 22.42 6.07
C THR A 56 20.50 21.64 7.33
N ARG A 57 20.53 20.30 7.33
CA ARG A 57 20.14 19.52 8.52
C ARG A 57 21.10 18.37 8.77
N GLU A 58 21.17 18.02 10.05
CA GLU A 58 21.47 16.67 10.52
C GLU A 58 20.90 15.63 9.55
N SER A 59 21.71 14.65 9.14
CA SER A 59 21.35 13.73 8.05
C SER A 59 19.96 13.13 8.30
N VAL A 60 19.14 13.00 7.26
CA VAL A 60 17.82 12.37 7.35
C VAL A 60 17.95 11.01 8.05
N ASP A 61 18.98 10.25 7.72
CA ASP A 61 19.37 9.02 8.41
C ASP A 61 19.40 9.15 9.94
N LYS A 62 20.05 10.20 10.48
CA LYS A 62 20.13 10.39 11.92
C LYS A 62 18.76 10.72 12.52
N GLN A 63 17.98 11.58 11.88
CA GLN A 63 16.63 11.91 12.37
C GLN A 63 15.68 10.70 12.37
N VAL A 64 15.70 9.92 11.29
CA VAL A 64 14.93 8.68 11.19
C VAL A 64 15.41 7.69 12.24
N SER A 65 16.71 7.48 12.36
CA SER A 65 17.30 6.57 13.35
C SER A 65 16.89 6.92 14.78
N GLU A 66 16.95 8.20 15.16
CA GLU A 66 16.57 8.65 16.51
C GLU A 66 15.08 8.48 16.77
N TYR A 67 14.24 8.79 15.78
CA TYR A 67 12.79 8.61 15.90
C TYR A 67 12.41 7.14 16.04
N PHE A 68 12.98 6.26 15.19
CA PHE A 68 12.68 4.83 15.15
C PHE A 68 13.23 4.10 16.38
N ALA A 69 14.46 4.40 16.81
CA ALA A 69 15.07 3.74 17.96
C ALA A 69 14.29 3.91 19.27
N ALA A 70 13.49 4.98 19.38
CA ALA A 70 12.68 5.25 20.57
C ALA A 70 11.26 4.64 20.52
N ARG A 71 10.78 4.21 19.35
CA ARG A 71 9.34 3.95 19.11
C ARG A 71 9.03 2.66 18.35
N GLN A 72 9.98 2.16 17.55
CA GLN A 72 9.76 0.96 16.76
C GLN A 72 9.97 -0.28 17.63
N LEU A 73 8.97 -1.14 17.69
CA LEU A 73 9.08 -2.47 18.27
C LEU A 73 9.99 -3.36 17.43
N SER A 74 10.74 -4.26 18.08
CA SER A 74 11.48 -5.32 17.35
C SER A 74 10.52 -6.26 16.61
N PHE A 75 11.03 -7.09 15.70
CA PHE A 75 10.19 -8.05 14.97
C PHE A 75 9.37 -8.96 15.90
N LEU A 76 10.03 -9.56 16.90
CA LEU A 76 9.36 -10.42 17.87
C LEU A 76 8.37 -9.63 18.73
N ALA A 77 8.77 -8.45 19.24
CA ALA A 77 7.87 -7.63 20.06
C ALA A 77 6.62 -7.18 19.28
N THR A 78 6.78 -6.86 18.00
CA THR A 78 5.66 -6.53 17.09
C THR A 78 4.66 -7.69 17.03
N LEU A 79 5.13 -8.90 16.73
CA LEU A 79 4.24 -10.05 16.63
C LEU A 79 3.66 -10.49 17.97
N GLU A 80 4.44 -10.44 19.05
CA GLU A 80 3.92 -10.71 20.40
C GLU A 80 2.78 -9.76 20.75
N ARG A 81 2.88 -8.48 20.41
CA ARG A 81 1.80 -7.51 20.59
C ARG A 81 0.55 -7.89 19.80
N VAL A 82 0.72 -8.21 18.52
CA VAL A 82 -0.36 -8.68 17.63
C VAL A 82 -1.05 -9.93 18.16
N ILE A 83 -0.30 -10.84 18.80
CA ILE A 83 -0.83 -12.09 19.37
C ILE A 83 -1.57 -11.83 20.68
N VAL A 84 -0.91 -11.18 21.63
CA VAL A 84 -1.41 -11.03 23.02
C VAL A 84 -2.62 -10.10 23.07
N GLU A 85 -2.63 -9.04 22.27
CA GLU A 85 -3.71 -8.05 22.26
C GLU A 85 -4.73 -8.31 21.13
N ASP A 86 -4.59 -9.42 20.40
CA ASP A 86 -5.46 -9.82 19.28
C ASP A 86 -5.61 -8.72 18.21
N LEU A 87 -4.56 -7.93 18.00
CA LEU A 87 -4.57 -6.78 17.09
C LEU A 87 -4.63 -7.23 15.62
N SER A 88 -5.16 -6.34 14.79
CA SER A 88 -4.95 -6.34 13.34
C SER A 88 -3.58 -5.74 13.00
N LEU A 89 -3.05 -6.04 11.82
CA LEU A 89 -1.74 -5.57 11.39
C LEU A 89 -1.87 -4.83 10.06
N ILE A 90 -1.57 -3.54 10.06
CA ILE A 90 -1.55 -2.71 8.85
C ILE A 90 -0.11 -2.25 8.64
N ARG A 91 0.46 -2.59 7.47
CA ARG A 91 1.85 -2.28 7.16
C ARG A 91 1.94 -1.20 6.08
N PHE A 92 2.88 -0.29 6.26
CA PHE A 92 3.30 0.67 5.24
C PHE A 92 4.75 0.39 4.86
N GLY A 93 4.99 -0.02 3.62
CA GLY A 93 6.31 -0.20 3.03
C GLY A 93 6.81 1.05 2.32
N ASP A 94 7.96 0.93 1.66
CA ASP A 94 8.45 1.96 0.74
C ASP A 94 7.50 2.16 -0.44
N GLY A 95 6.91 1.08 -0.96
CA GLY A 95 5.88 1.15 -2.01
C GLY A 95 4.68 2.00 -1.61
N GLU A 96 4.06 1.70 -0.47
CA GLU A 96 2.89 2.42 0.03
C GLU A 96 3.21 3.88 0.34
N PHE A 97 4.34 4.17 0.99
CA PHE A 97 4.72 5.54 1.28
C PHE A 97 4.97 6.37 0.02
N ARG A 98 5.61 5.79 -0.98
CA ARG A 98 5.89 6.49 -2.23
C ARG A 98 4.61 6.69 -3.03
N LEU A 99 3.69 5.72 -3.06
CA LEU A 99 2.37 5.91 -3.68
C LEU A 99 1.60 7.04 -2.98
N MET A 100 1.62 7.08 -1.65
CA MET A 100 0.92 8.09 -0.86
C MET A 100 1.50 9.50 -1.01
N LEU A 101 2.82 9.64 -1.14
CA LEU A 101 3.51 10.95 -1.04
C LEU A 101 4.14 11.46 -2.35
N GLU A 102 4.30 10.60 -3.35
CA GLU A 102 4.93 10.92 -4.63
C GLU A 102 3.94 10.70 -5.79
N PRO A 103 3.28 11.75 -6.30
CA PRO A 103 2.23 11.61 -7.33
C PRO A 103 2.70 10.93 -8.63
N ASP A 104 3.97 11.10 -9.00
CA ASP A 104 4.57 10.55 -10.21
C ASP A 104 5.14 9.12 -10.01
N PHE A 105 5.13 8.59 -8.78
CA PHE A 105 5.66 7.25 -8.52
C PHE A 105 4.78 6.18 -9.17
N ARG A 106 5.40 5.11 -9.65
CA ARG A 106 4.70 3.92 -10.14
C ARG A 106 5.35 2.69 -9.53
N LEU A 107 4.55 1.88 -8.86
CA LEU A 107 4.99 0.60 -8.35
C LEU A 107 4.86 -0.44 -9.46
N GLY A 108 5.76 -1.42 -9.52
CA GLY A 108 5.84 -2.35 -10.67
C GLY A 108 4.56 -3.13 -10.98
N PHE A 109 3.65 -3.22 -10.02
CA PHE A 109 2.37 -3.94 -10.12
C PHE A 109 1.15 -3.08 -9.73
N GLN A 110 1.34 -1.79 -9.48
CA GLN A 110 0.27 -0.87 -9.10
C GLN A 110 0.60 0.55 -9.59
N SER A 111 -0.26 1.07 -10.47
CA SER A 111 -0.19 2.44 -10.94
C SER A 111 -0.66 3.40 -9.85
N ASN A 112 -0.05 4.58 -9.79
CA ASN A 112 -0.47 5.61 -8.84
C ASN A 112 -1.56 6.50 -9.43
N SER A 113 -2.43 6.99 -8.55
CA SER A 113 -3.50 7.94 -8.82
C SER A 113 -3.68 8.85 -7.60
N TRP A 114 -4.34 10.00 -7.79
CA TRP A 114 -4.64 10.88 -6.66
C TRP A 114 -5.62 10.23 -5.68
N GLU A 115 -6.52 9.42 -6.21
CA GLU A 115 -7.48 8.62 -5.48
C GLU A 115 -6.76 7.61 -4.59
N LEU A 116 -5.82 6.83 -5.13
CA LEU A 116 -5.01 5.87 -4.37
C LEU A 116 -4.17 6.56 -3.30
N ALA A 117 -3.52 7.68 -3.63
CA ALA A 117 -2.76 8.46 -2.65
C ALA A 117 -3.63 8.95 -1.49
N GLY A 118 -4.86 9.39 -1.80
CA GLY A 118 -5.88 9.77 -0.80
C GLY A 118 -6.31 8.60 0.07
N GLN A 119 -6.64 7.45 -0.53
CA GLN A 119 -7.02 6.23 0.20
C GLN A 119 -5.90 5.74 1.12
N LEU A 120 -4.65 5.75 0.66
CA LEU A 120 -3.49 5.38 1.49
C LEU A 120 -3.28 6.37 2.64
N SER A 121 -3.49 7.67 2.38
CA SER A 121 -3.45 8.69 3.42
C SER A 121 -4.53 8.44 4.48
N GLU A 122 -5.77 8.14 4.09
CA GLU A 122 -6.84 7.82 5.03
C GLU A 122 -6.57 6.53 5.82
N ALA A 123 -6.07 5.49 5.16
CA ALA A 123 -5.66 4.26 5.80
C ALA A 123 -4.51 4.47 6.80
N PHE A 124 -3.58 5.38 6.48
CA PHE A 124 -2.47 5.76 7.37
C PHE A 124 -2.99 6.44 8.63
N GLU A 125 -3.83 7.48 8.50
CA GLU A 125 -4.39 8.19 9.66
C GLU A 125 -5.28 7.26 10.53
N PHE A 126 -6.02 6.36 9.88
CA PHE A 126 -6.79 5.32 10.58
C PHE A 126 -5.87 4.37 11.37
N ALA A 127 -4.82 3.85 10.75
CA ALA A 127 -3.87 2.95 11.40
C ALA A 127 -3.14 3.62 12.57
N CYS A 128 -2.87 4.93 12.49
CA CYS A 128 -2.28 5.71 13.59
C CYS A 128 -3.19 5.84 14.81
N SER A 129 -4.51 5.78 14.63
CA SER A 129 -5.49 6.19 15.66
C SER A 129 -6.35 5.07 16.22
N ASP A 130 -6.54 3.97 15.48
CA ASP A 130 -7.39 2.87 15.93
C ASP A 130 -6.63 1.91 16.87
N PRO A 131 -7.09 1.72 18.12
CA PRO A 131 -6.39 0.88 19.11
C PRO A 131 -6.43 -0.62 18.78
N ARG A 132 -7.23 -1.06 17.79
CA ARG A 132 -7.28 -2.45 17.33
C ARG A 132 -6.20 -2.76 16.30
N VAL A 133 -5.40 -1.77 15.92
CA VAL A 133 -4.39 -1.87 14.87
C VAL A 133 -2.99 -1.74 15.46
N MET A 134 -2.15 -2.73 15.16
CA MET A 134 -0.70 -2.55 15.16
C MET A 134 -0.29 -1.95 13.82
N MET A 135 0.00 -0.65 13.82
CA MET A 135 0.61 0.00 12.67
C MET A 135 2.08 -0.42 12.58
N ALA A 136 2.53 -0.86 11.41
CA ALA A 136 3.91 -1.29 11.23
C ALA A 136 4.60 -0.54 10.09
N LEU A 137 5.79 -0.01 10.39
CA LEU A 137 6.62 0.77 9.46
C LEU A 137 7.91 0.02 9.10
N PRO A 138 8.59 0.36 8.00
CA PRO A 138 9.76 -0.38 7.57
C PRO A 138 10.88 -0.37 8.61
N HIS A 139 11.62 -1.47 8.75
CA HIS A 139 12.78 -1.51 9.62
C HIS A 139 13.77 -0.43 9.22
N PHE A 140 14.25 0.36 10.19
CA PHE A 140 15.29 1.34 9.90
C PHE A 140 16.55 0.66 9.38
N SER A 141 17.08 1.15 8.26
CA SER A 141 18.29 0.58 7.68
C SER A 141 19.12 1.65 6.98
N THR A 142 20.45 1.56 7.13
CA THR A 142 21.42 2.45 6.48
C THR A 142 21.79 1.99 5.07
N HIS A 143 21.16 0.92 4.56
CA HIS A 143 21.33 0.48 3.18
C HIS A 143 20.93 1.59 2.20
N ALA A 144 21.65 1.68 1.08
CA ALA A 144 21.47 2.76 0.10
C ALA A 144 20.03 2.90 -0.39
N HIS A 145 19.30 1.80 -0.57
CA HIS A 145 17.87 1.81 -0.90
C HIS A 145 17.06 2.62 0.11
N TRP A 146 17.16 2.27 1.40
CA TRP A 146 16.38 2.89 2.47
C TRP A 146 16.80 4.34 2.72
N ARG A 147 18.09 4.67 2.62
CA ARG A 147 18.54 6.07 2.64
C ARG A 147 17.82 6.90 1.58
N ASN A 148 17.83 6.43 0.33
CA ASN A 148 17.15 7.13 -0.77
C ASN A 148 15.63 7.24 -0.53
N VAL A 149 14.99 6.20 -0.02
CA VAL A 149 13.55 6.24 0.31
C VAL A 149 13.28 7.30 1.38
N TRP A 150 14.01 7.26 2.50
CA TRP A 150 13.79 8.20 3.60
C TRP A 150 14.09 9.65 3.20
N GLU A 151 15.14 9.91 2.44
CA GLU A 151 15.45 11.27 1.95
C GLU A 151 14.30 11.89 1.16
N ARG A 152 13.58 11.08 0.37
CA ARG A 152 12.42 11.52 -0.43
C ARG A 152 11.19 11.76 0.42
N ILE A 153 10.87 10.84 1.33
CA ILE A 153 9.56 10.84 2.02
C ILE A 153 9.58 11.51 3.40
N TRP A 154 10.73 11.54 4.10
CA TRP A 154 10.81 11.84 5.53
C TRP A 154 10.22 13.20 5.88
N TYR A 155 10.48 14.25 5.10
CA TYR A 155 9.96 15.58 5.43
C TYR A 155 8.45 15.71 5.31
N ASN A 156 7.82 14.93 4.42
CA ASN A 156 6.37 14.91 4.26
C ASN A 156 5.72 13.93 5.23
N LEU A 157 6.43 12.86 5.60
CA LEU A 157 5.95 11.82 6.51
C LEU A 157 6.10 12.21 7.99
N LYS A 158 7.23 12.82 8.38
CA LYS A 158 7.56 13.15 9.77
C LYS A 158 6.44 13.90 10.51
N PRO A 159 5.78 14.93 9.94
CA PRO A 159 4.68 15.62 10.62
C PRO A 159 3.51 14.70 10.99
N ARG A 160 3.25 13.66 10.19
CA ARG A 160 2.17 12.68 10.41
C ARG A 160 2.56 11.61 11.43
N LEU A 161 3.86 11.42 11.65
CA LEU A 161 4.40 10.48 12.63
C LEU A 161 4.49 11.06 14.05
N LEU A 162 4.31 12.38 14.23
CA LEU A 162 4.55 13.03 15.53
C LEU A 162 3.65 12.49 16.65
N GLU A 163 2.44 12.05 16.30
CA GLU A 163 1.44 11.53 17.24
C GLU A 163 1.57 10.00 17.45
N LEU A 164 2.48 9.34 16.74
CA LEU A 164 2.67 7.89 16.83
C LEU A 164 3.70 7.59 17.93
N ASP A 165 3.23 7.15 19.09
CA ASP A 165 4.07 6.87 20.26
C ASP A 165 4.85 5.56 20.12
N GLU A 166 4.25 4.54 19.52
CA GLU A 166 4.83 3.22 19.32
C GLU A 166 4.29 2.62 18.01
N PHE A 167 5.13 1.89 17.28
CA PHE A 167 4.71 1.19 16.06
C PHE A 167 5.52 -0.08 15.84
N GLY A 168 4.93 -1.02 15.13
CA GLY A 168 5.53 -2.29 14.76
C GLY A 168 6.53 -2.18 13.63
N ASP A 169 7.19 -3.30 13.36
CA ASP A 169 8.10 -3.43 12.24
C ASP A 169 7.45 -4.16 11.06
N ALA A 170 7.34 -3.49 9.92
CA ALA A 170 6.73 -4.03 8.71
C ALA A 170 7.53 -5.19 8.09
N HIS A 171 8.80 -5.36 8.49
CA HIS A 171 9.65 -6.45 8.02
C HIS A 171 9.43 -7.78 8.74
N VAL A 172 8.46 -7.87 9.66
CA VAL A 172 7.99 -9.16 10.21
C VAL A 172 7.54 -10.15 9.12
N SER A 173 7.20 -9.68 7.91
CA SER A 173 6.86 -10.53 6.76
C SER A 173 7.98 -10.69 5.73
N ARG A 174 9.20 -10.21 6.01
CA ARG A 174 10.33 -10.12 5.07
C ARG A 174 11.42 -11.14 5.39
N PRO A 175 12.32 -11.48 4.43
CA PRO A 175 13.34 -12.49 4.65
C PRO A 175 14.24 -12.20 5.85
N THR A 176 14.49 -10.93 6.16
CA THR A 176 15.30 -10.51 7.31
C THR A 176 14.82 -11.12 8.63
N PHE A 177 13.50 -11.18 8.87
CA PHE A 177 12.97 -11.76 10.09
C PHE A 177 13.25 -13.26 10.18
N PHE A 178 13.00 -14.01 9.12
CA PHE A 178 13.25 -15.45 9.06
C PHE A 178 14.74 -15.80 9.07
N GLN A 179 15.59 -14.98 8.44
CA GLN A 179 17.04 -15.17 8.43
C GLN A 179 17.65 -14.93 9.82
N GLU A 180 17.13 -13.95 10.57
CA GLU A 180 17.62 -13.62 11.90
C GLU A 180 17.12 -14.60 12.97
N PHE A 181 15.84 -14.99 12.92
CA PHE A 181 15.19 -15.76 13.98
C PHE A 181 14.90 -17.23 13.61
N GLY A 182 15.08 -17.63 12.35
CA GLY A 182 14.92 -19.01 11.89
C GLY A 182 13.56 -19.59 12.30
N GLU A 183 13.59 -20.78 12.90
CA GLU A 183 12.40 -21.50 13.39
C GLU A 183 11.57 -20.69 14.40
N GLU A 184 12.17 -19.76 15.14
CA GLU A 184 11.41 -18.93 16.07
C GLU A 184 10.47 -17.99 15.33
N ALA A 185 10.90 -17.39 14.20
CA ALA A 185 10.03 -16.58 13.36
C ALA A 185 8.81 -17.38 12.86
N VAL A 186 9.02 -18.63 12.46
CA VAL A 186 7.96 -19.55 12.01
C VAL A 186 6.99 -19.82 13.16
N LYS A 187 7.50 -20.17 14.34
CA LYS A 187 6.67 -20.45 15.53
C LYS A 187 5.87 -19.22 15.98
N THR A 188 6.47 -18.04 15.98
CA THR A 188 5.79 -16.80 16.36
C THR A 188 4.65 -16.49 15.40
N TRP A 189 4.88 -16.59 14.08
CA TRP A 189 3.82 -16.41 13.10
C TRP A 189 2.69 -17.43 13.24
N ARG A 190 3.04 -18.72 13.42
CA ARG A 190 2.06 -19.79 13.63
C ARG A 190 1.11 -19.53 14.80
N ARG A 191 1.59 -18.91 15.88
CA ARG A 191 0.75 -18.53 17.04
C ARG A 191 -0.34 -17.52 16.70
N VAL A 192 -0.20 -16.73 15.64
CA VAL A 192 -1.18 -15.72 15.23
C VAL A 192 -2.50 -16.37 14.78
N TRP A 193 -2.40 -17.49 14.05
CA TRP A 193 -3.52 -18.19 13.42
C TRP A 193 -3.73 -19.61 13.95
N GLU A 194 -3.06 -19.97 15.05
CA GLU A 194 -3.21 -21.26 15.71
C GLU A 194 -4.69 -21.59 15.95
N SER A 195 -5.13 -22.70 15.36
CA SER A 195 -6.51 -23.20 15.45
C SER A 195 -7.59 -22.22 14.98
N LYS A 196 -7.26 -21.17 14.21
CA LYS A 196 -8.23 -20.23 13.64
C LYS A 196 -8.71 -20.66 12.25
N ARG A 197 -9.95 -20.32 11.90
CA ARG A 197 -10.46 -20.39 10.53
C ARG A 197 -10.04 -19.13 9.77
N VAL A 198 -9.13 -19.28 8.82
CA VAL A 198 -8.51 -18.14 8.14
C VAL A 198 -8.98 -18.02 6.69
N SER A 199 -9.13 -16.78 6.22
CA SER A 199 -9.35 -16.48 4.81
C SER A 199 -8.17 -15.68 4.28
N VAL A 200 -7.41 -16.27 3.36
CA VAL A 200 -6.26 -15.65 2.72
C VAL A 200 -6.70 -14.90 1.46
N VAL A 201 -6.33 -13.63 1.37
CA VAL A 201 -6.60 -12.79 0.20
C VAL A 201 -5.31 -12.50 -0.55
N THR A 202 -5.21 -12.92 -1.81
CA THR A 202 -4.01 -12.70 -2.64
C THR A 202 -4.34 -12.62 -4.13
N GLY A 203 -3.38 -12.20 -4.95
CA GLY A 203 -3.55 -12.15 -6.41
C GLY A 203 -3.55 -13.56 -7.01
N LYS A 204 -4.44 -13.83 -7.96
CA LYS A 204 -4.44 -15.09 -8.71
C LYS A 204 -3.13 -15.21 -9.49
N GLY A 205 -2.39 -16.30 -9.26
CA GLY A 205 -1.06 -16.48 -9.86
C GLY A 205 0.02 -15.57 -9.28
N SER A 206 -0.22 -14.93 -8.13
CA SER A 206 0.83 -14.18 -7.43
C SER A 206 1.93 -15.10 -6.91
N ARG A 207 2.95 -14.51 -6.28
CA ARG A 207 4.04 -15.25 -5.63
C ARG A 207 3.62 -15.90 -4.30
N PHE A 208 2.40 -15.65 -3.83
CA PHE A 208 1.93 -16.23 -2.59
C PHE A 208 1.66 -17.74 -2.78
N LYS A 209 2.27 -18.55 -1.92
CA LYS A 209 1.99 -19.97 -1.81
C LYS A 209 1.57 -20.30 -0.38
N LEU A 210 0.56 -21.14 -0.24
CA LEU A 210 0.21 -21.69 1.06
C LEU A 210 1.29 -22.71 1.45
N GLN A 211 2.17 -22.34 2.37
CA GLN A 211 3.24 -23.18 2.88
C GLN A 211 2.73 -23.94 4.11
N ASP A 212 2.69 -25.28 4.05
CA ASP A 212 2.23 -26.10 5.18
C ASP A 212 3.00 -25.77 6.47
N ALA A 213 4.32 -25.56 6.36
CA ALA A 213 5.17 -25.16 7.48
C ALA A 213 4.74 -23.86 8.18
N LEU A 214 4.00 -22.98 7.50
CA LEU A 214 3.43 -21.77 8.10
C LEU A 214 1.96 -21.95 8.51
N PHE A 215 1.15 -22.69 7.76
CA PHE A 215 -0.31 -22.62 7.87
C PHE A 215 -1.02 -23.93 8.24
N ASP A 216 -0.32 -25.06 8.41
CA ASP A 216 -0.94 -26.35 8.73
C ASP A 216 -1.53 -26.44 10.16
N ASN A 217 -1.34 -25.42 11.00
CA ASN A 217 -2.00 -25.28 12.31
C ASN A 217 -3.26 -24.41 12.28
N CYS A 218 -3.68 -23.92 11.11
CA CYS A 218 -5.01 -23.31 10.97
C CYS A 218 -6.10 -24.40 11.10
N SER A 219 -7.28 -24.04 11.63
CA SER A 219 -8.42 -24.95 11.64
C SER A 219 -8.97 -25.18 10.22
N SER A 220 -8.99 -24.13 9.40
CA SER A 220 -9.29 -24.18 7.97
C SER A 220 -8.63 -22.99 7.28
N VAL A 221 -8.35 -23.13 5.98
CA VAL A 221 -7.84 -22.06 5.13
C VAL A 221 -8.72 -21.94 3.89
N ASP A 222 -9.35 -20.78 3.71
CA ASP A 222 -10.07 -20.42 2.50
C ASP A 222 -9.26 -19.39 1.69
N MET A 223 -9.36 -19.46 0.36
CA MET A 223 -8.65 -18.56 -0.54
C MET A 223 -9.62 -17.63 -1.26
N ILE A 224 -9.36 -16.32 -1.17
CA ILE A 224 -9.99 -15.27 -1.98
C ILE A 224 -8.94 -14.75 -2.95
N TYR A 225 -9.25 -14.77 -4.25
CA TYR A 225 -8.33 -14.33 -5.29
C TYR A 225 -8.74 -12.99 -5.89
N SER A 226 -7.77 -12.08 -5.98
CA SER A 226 -7.84 -10.82 -6.73
C SER A 226 -7.00 -10.89 -8.01
N THR A 227 -6.84 -9.78 -8.72
CA THR A 227 -5.87 -9.64 -9.81
C THR A 227 -4.44 -9.58 -9.25
N PRO A 228 -3.43 -10.03 -10.01
CA PRO A 228 -2.02 -9.95 -9.58
C PRO A 228 -1.41 -8.54 -9.72
N THR A 229 -2.07 -7.64 -10.43
CA THR A 229 -1.67 -6.24 -10.68
C THR A 229 -2.90 -5.34 -10.65
N GLU A 230 -2.73 -4.07 -10.28
CA GLU A 230 -3.82 -3.08 -10.17
C GLU A 230 -4.96 -3.56 -9.24
N ALA A 231 -4.60 -4.29 -8.19
CA ALA A 231 -5.56 -4.91 -7.27
C ALA A 231 -6.31 -3.90 -6.37
N VAL A 232 -5.85 -2.63 -6.34
CA VAL A 232 -6.55 -1.54 -5.64
C VAL A 232 -7.96 -1.35 -6.21
N ASP A 233 -8.13 -1.48 -7.53
CA ASP A 233 -9.42 -1.31 -8.21
C ASP A 233 -10.45 -2.40 -7.84
N ASP A 234 -9.99 -3.46 -7.19
CA ASP A 234 -10.78 -4.65 -6.84
C ASP A 234 -11.13 -4.71 -5.34
N VAL A 235 -10.70 -3.73 -4.53
CA VAL A 235 -10.88 -3.72 -3.06
C VAL A 235 -12.36 -3.83 -2.66
N ASP A 236 -13.27 -3.13 -3.34
CA ASP A 236 -14.70 -3.17 -3.02
C ASP A 236 -15.30 -4.57 -3.17
N ARG A 237 -14.92 -5.30 -4.23
CA ARG A 237 -15.34 -6.69 -4.42
C ARG A 237 -14.76 -7.58 -3.32
N LEU A 238 -13.50 -7.38 -2.97
CA LEU A 238 -12.82 -8.17 -1.94
C LEU A 238 -13.45 -7.98 -0.57
N ILE A 239 -13.88 -6.77 -0.21
CA ILE A 239 -14.62 -6.53 1.04
C ILE A 239 -15.89 -7.38 1.08
N ALA A 240 -16.68 -7.36 0.00
CA ALA A 240 -17.92 -8.15 -0.07
C ALA A 240 -17.67 -9.66 0.04
N GLU A 241 -16.61 -10.19 -0.59
CA GLU A 241 -16.24 -11.60 -0.47
C GLU A 241 -15.71 -11.98 0.91
N CYS A 242 -14.94 -11.10 1.55
CA CYS A 242 -14.50 -11.28 2.93
C CYS A 242 -15.70 -11.37 3.87
N VAL A 243 -16.66 -10.44 3.79
CA VAL A 243 -17.88 -10.44 4.60
C VAL A 243 -18.67 -11.73 4.39
N LYS A 244 -18.84 -12.15 3.14
CA LYS A 244 -19.49 -13.42 2.81
C LYS A 244 -18.79 -14.62 3.45
N ASN A 245 -17.46 -14.65 3.46
CA ASN A 245 -16.69 -15.72 4.12
C ASN A 245 -16.84 -15.72 5.64
N VAL A 246 -17.16 -14.59 6.28
CA VAL A 246 -17.54 -14.59 7.70
C VAL A 246 -18.86 -15.34 7.89
N GLU A 247 -19.86 -15.06 7.04
CA GLU A 247 -21.21 -15.63 7.16
C GLU A 247 -21.27 -17.12 6.77
N GLU A 248 -20.55 -17.52 5.72
CA GLU A 248 -20.65 -18.87 5.16
C GLU A 248 -19.59 -19.83 5.70
N ARG A 249 -18.44 -19.33 6.13
CA ARG A 249 -17.26 -20.15 6.52
C ARG A 249 -16.80 -19.90 7.95
N ASP A 250 -17.54 -19.09 8.71
CA ASP A 250 -17.20 -18.69 10.07
C ASP A 250 -15.78 -18.13 10.18
N THR A 251 -15.32 -17.37 9.18
CA THR A 251 -13.94 -16.83 9.11
C THR A 251 -13.64 -15.93 10.31
N GLU A 252 -12.53 -16.20 11.00
CA GLU A 252 -12.10 -15.48 12.21
C GLU A 252 -10.96 -14.50 11.94
N LEU A 253 -10.22 -14.72 10.85
CA LEU A 253 -9.02 -13.95 10.55
C LEU A 253 -8.77 -13.83 9.06
N PHE A 254 -8.56 -12.61 8.60
CA PHE A 254 -8.15 -12.32 7.22
C PHE A 254 -6.63 -12.14 7.14
N LEU A 255 -6.01 -12.85 6.21
CA LEU A 255 -4.56 -12.78 5.95
C LEU A 255 -4.33 -12.23 4.54
N LEU A 256 -3.74 -11.04 4.43
CA LEU A 256 -3.69 -10.30 3.17
C LEU A 256 -2.26 -10.27 2.59
N SER A 257 -2.12 -10.73 1.35
CA SER A 257 -0.87 -10.69 0.57
C SER A 257 -1.16 -10.11 -0.80
N LEU A 258 -1.36 -8.78 -0.85
CA LEU A 258 -1.86 -8.09 -2.04
C LEU A 258 -1.30 -6.66 -2.21
N GLY A 259 -0.07 -6.41 -1.74
CA GLY A 259 0.59 -5.10 -1.89
C GLY A 259 -0.25 -3.93 -1.32
N PRO A 260 -0.31 -2.77 -2.00
CA PRO A 260 -1.09 -1.62 -1.54
C PRO A 260 -2.58 -1.92 -1.32
N ALA A 261 -3.16 -2.81 -2.15
CA ALA A 261 -4.54 -3.25 -1.95
C ALA A 261 -4.70 -4.05 -0.65
N GLY A 262 -3.67 -4.78 -0.22
CA GLY A 262 -3.63 -5.44 1.08
C GLY A 262 -3.65 -4.44 2.24
N THR A 263 -2.89 -3.35 2.14
CA THR A 263 -2.91 -2.26 3.13
C THR A 263 -4.30 -1.62 3.21
N LEU A 264 -4.90 -1.24 2.08
CA LEU A 264 -6.24 -0.65 2.05
C LEU A 264 -7.31 -1.62 2.58
N LEU A 265 -7.31 -2.85 2.10
CA LEU A 265 -8.27 -3.88 2.52
C LEU A 265 -8.14 -4.19 4.01
N SER A 266 -6.93 -4.19 4.58
CA SER A 266 -6.77 -4.35 6.03
C SER A 266 -7.45 -3.23 6.80
N ALA A 267 -7.30 -1.97 6.37
CA ALA A 267 -7.95 -0.84 7.01
C ALA A 267 -9.48 -0.96 6.93
N GLU A 268 -10.02 -1.24 5.73
CA GLU A 268 -11.47 -1.36 5.53
C GLU A 268 -12.10 -2.52 6.31
N LEU A 269 -11.43 -3.67 6.39
CA LEU A 269 -11.92 -4.80 7.18
C LEU A 269 -11.95 -4.49 8.68
N VAL A 270 -10.94 -3.78 9.20
CA VAL A 270 -10.92 -3.37 10.62
C VAL A 270 -11.99 -2.32 10.90
N LYS A 271 -12.20 -1.36 9.99
CA LYS A 271 -13.33 -0.41 10.07
C LYS A 271 -14.68 -1.15 10.12
N ALA A 272 -14.82 -2.23 9.36
CA ALA A 272 -16.00 -3.09 9.36
C ALA A 272 -16.11 -4.04 10.58
N GLY A 273 -15.12 -4.04 11.48
CA GLY A 273 -15.14 -4.81 12.72
C GLY A 273 -14.50 -6.20 12.62
N TYR A 274 -13.80 -6.49 11.53
CA TYR A 274 -13.11 -7.77 11.32
C TYR A 274 -11.62 -7.67 11.62
N ARG A 275 -11.02 -8.79 12.03
CA ARG A 275 -9.57 -8.88 12.25
C ARG A 275 -8.84 -9.18 10.94
N ALA A 276 -7.92 -8.31 10.55
CA ALA A 276 -7.16 -8.45 9.31
C ALA A 276 -5.66 -8.19 9.52
N LEU A 277 -4.81 -9.01 8.91
CA LEU A 277 -3.36 -8.84 8.95
C LEU A 277 -2.81 -8.78 7.53
N ASP A 278 -2.17 -7.66 7.21
CA ASP A 278 -1.30 -7.58 6.05
C ASP A 278 -0.03 -8.39 6.30
N ILE A 279 0.04 -9.58 5.71
CA ILE A 279 1.16 -10.53 5.80
C ILE A 279 2.14 -10.41 4.62
N GLY A 280 1.88 -9.50 3.66
CA GLY A 280 2.83 -9.16 2.62
C GLY A 280 3.50 -10.35 1.93
N HIS A 281 4.84 -10.37 1.93
CA HIS A 281 5.63 -11.38 1.24
C HIS A 281 5.97 -12.62 2.09
N ILE A 282 5.24 -12.89 3.19
CA ILE A 282 5.63 -13.93 4.16
C ILE A 282 5.96 -15.29 3.53
N SER A 283 5.15 -15.75 2.57
CA SER A 283 5.34 -17.03 1.89
C SER A 283 6.66 -17.08 1.11
N ASN A 284 6.95 -16.04 0.32
CA ASN A 284 8.21 -15.96 -0.42
C ASN A 284 9.39 -15.77 0.53
N SER A 285 9.22 -15.01 1.60
CA SER A 285 10.24 -14.78 2.62
C SER A 285 10.65 -16.06 3.35
N TYR A 286 9.69 -16.94 3.61
CA TYR A 286 9.94 -18.29 4.10
C TYR A 286 10.76 -19.09 3.08
N SER A 287 10.30 -19.18 1.82
CA SER A 287 11.01 -19.92 0.76
C SER A 287 12.46 -19.45 0.57
N VAL A 288 12.71 -18.13 0.59
CA VAL A 288 14.07 -17.58 0.52
C VAL A 288 14.96 -18.09 1.66
N SER A 289 14.41 -18.12 2.87
CA SER A 289 15.17 -18.39 4.09
C SER A 289 15.41 -19.87 4.35
N PHE A 290 14.46 -20.74 3.97
CA PHE A 290 14.49 -22.17 4.30
C PHE A 290 14.64 -23.10 3.09
N GLU A 291 14.25 -22.65 1.90
CA GLU A 291 14.21 -23.49 0.68
C GLU A 291 15.21 -23.04 -0.39
N GLY A 292 15.98 -21.98 -0.12
CA GLY A 292 16.91 -21.40 -1.10
C GLY A 292 16.22 -20.65 -2.25
N GLY A 293 14.99 -20.17 -2.04
CA GLY A 293 14.24 -19.39 -3.03
C GLY A 293 14.85 -18.03 -3.38
N GLU A 294 14.36 -17.41 -4.46
CA GLU A 294 14.79 -16.06 -4.86
C GLU A 294 14.07 -14.96 -4.08
N TRP A 295 14.75 -13.84 -3.87
CA TRP A 295 14.19 -12.65 -3.21
C TRP A 295 12.90 -12.18 -3.90
N PRO A 296 11.86 -11.78 -3.15
CA PRO A 296 10.55 -11.48 -3.73
C PRO A 296 10.59 -10.42 -4.83
N GLU A 297 11.52 -9.47 -4.74
CA GLU A 297 11.71 -8.36 -5.69
C GLU A 297 12.37 -8.79 -7.01
N ARG A 298 13.01 -9.97 -7.04
CA ARG A 298 13.75 -10.49 -8.22
C ARG A 298 12.94 -11.48 -9.04
N THR A 299 11.93 -12.10 -8.46
CA THR A 299 11.02 -12.99 -9.18
C THR A 299 10.17 -12.17 -10.15
N PRO A 300 9.95 -12.60 -11.41
CA PRO A 300 9.09 -11.89 -12.35
C PRO A 300 7.66 -11.70 -11.82
N LEU A 301 6.98 -10.64 -12.26
CA LEU A 301 5.52 -10.52 -12.07
C LEU A 301 4.82 -11.45 -13.04
N VAL A 302 3.72 -12.07 -12.61
CA VAL A 302 2.88 -12.86 -13.53
C VAL A 302 2.07 -11.86 -14.37
N SER A 303 2.27 -11.88 -15.68
CA SER A 303 1.49 -11.09 -16.63
C SER A 303 0.04 -11.59 -16.63
N ALA A 304 -0.92 -10.67 -16.67
CA ALA A 304 -2.36 -10.98 -16.75
C ALA A 304 -2.76 -11.79 -18.01
N GLU A 305 -1.84 -12.03 -18.95
CA GLU A 305 -2.09 -12.73 -20.22
C GLU A 305 -2.07 -14.26 -20.16
N LEU A 306 -2.00 -14.88 -18.97
CA LEU A 306 -2.10 -16.33 -18.81
C LEU A 306 -3.29 -16.69 -17.91
N THR A 307 -4.50 -16.42 -18.41
CA THR A 307 -5.75 -17.05 -17.95
C THR A 307 -6.33 -17.91 -19.06
#